data_AF-A0A0N0LH12-F1
#
_entry.id   AF-A0A0N0LH12-F1
#
_cell.length_a   1.000
_cell.length_b   1.000
_cell.length_c   1.000
_cell.angle_alpha   90.00
_cell.angle_beta   90.00
_cell.angle_gamma   90.00
#
_symmetry.space_group_name_H-M   'P 1'
#
loop_
_entity.id
_entity.type
_entity.pdbx_description
1 polymer ?
#
loop_
_entity_poly.entity_id
_entity_poly.type
_entity_poly.pdbx_seq_one_letter_code
_entity_poly.pdbx_strand_id
1 'polypeptide(L)'
;MIKLKNIKLGFFLKPLSLYEIILLSLIVLMEILIHYLKFNQIHLEIIKIMGSVIFIALWWLPISTPLSEKFRNIYFSLLWLAICTLWLTVQEDFTSSILPFLIFIFLQITRFIFKWIYKKEPIPLLIAKSLNHRYSKLENRKSDQNDVGYSLIIFAIGGSLSIVVF
;
A
#
# COMPACT_ATOMS: atom_id res chain seq x y z
N MET A 1 23.59 -11.90 7.88
CA MET A 1 22.51 -12.20 6.91
C MET A 1 21.26 -12.60 7.70
N ILE A 2 20.21 -11.76 7.71
CA ILE A 2 18.98 -12.06 8.48
C ILE A 2 18.20 -13.15 7.75
N LYS A 3 17.97 -14.29 8.42
CA LYS A 3 17.22 -15.43 7.85
C LYS A 3 15.73 -15.07 7.80
N LEU A 4 15.15 -15.06 6.60
CA LEU A 4 13.70 -14.85 6.41
C LEU A 4 12.95 -16.05 6.97
N LYS A 5 12.08 -15.83 7.96
CA LYS A 5 11.16 -16.87 8.44
C LYS A 5 9.87 -16.78 7.61
N ASN A 6 9.71 -17.70 6.67
CA ASN A 6 8.50 -17.82 5.87
C ASN A 6 7.36 -18.40 6.71
N ILE A 7 6.17 -17.84 6.53
CA ILE A 7 4.92 -18.25 7.15
C ILE A 7 3.99 -18.77 6.05
N LYS A 8 2.92 -19.48 6.45
CA LYS A 8 1.85 -19.90 5.53
C LYS A 8 1.35 -18.72 4.69
N LEU A 9 0.87 -19.04 3.49
CA LEU A 9 0.34 -18.07 2.52
C LEU A 9 1.36 -17.07 1.94
N GLY A 10 2.67 -17.27 2.14
CA GLY A 10 3.73 -16.47 1.50
C GLY A 10 4.03 -15.13 2.17
N PHE A 11 3.54 -14.97 3.40
CA PHE A 11 4.00 -13.95 4.32
C PHE A 11 5.35 -14.33 4.93
N PHE A 12 6.08 -13.34 5.42
CA PHE A 12 7.34 -13.54 6.12
C PHE A 12 7.49 -12.57 7.29
N LEU A 13 8.35 -12.96 8.24
CA LEU A 13 8.82 -12.08 9.31
C LEU A 13 10.23 -11.61 8.97
N LYS A 14 10.37 -10.30 8.81
CA LYS A 14 11.67 -9.64 8.62
C LYS A 14 11.63 -8.28 9.30
N PRO A 15 12.67 -7.87 10.04
CA PRO A 15 12.76 -6.51 10.56
C PRO A 15 12.58 -5.49 9.43
N LEU A 16 11.87 -4.40 9.75
CA LEU A 16 11.69 -3.30 8.83
C LEU A 16 13.05 -2.65 8.55
N SER A 17 13.29 -2.34 7.28
CA SER A 17 14.41 -1.51 6.87
C SER A 17 14.22 -0.07 7.34
N LEU A 18 15.31 0.67 7.48
CA LEU A 18 15.28 2.08 7.91
C LEU A 18 14.32 2.92 7.04
N TYR A 19 14.35 2.71 5.72
CA TYR A 19 13.44 3.38 4.79
C TYR A 19 11.96 3.08 5.09
N GLU A 20 11.60 1.82 5.36
CA GLU A 20 10.23 1.43 5.70
C GLU A 20 9.79 2.06 7.02
N ILE A 21 10.68 2.12 8.01
CA ILE A 21 10.41 2.79 9.29
C ILE A 21 10.16 4.28 9.07
N ILE A 22 11.05 4.96 8.36
CA ILE A 22 10.92 6.40 8.08
C ILE A 22 9.61 6.70 7.32
N LEU A 23 9.29 5.89 6.30
CA LEU A 23 8.07 6.06 5.52
C LEU A 23 6.81 5.93 6.39
N LEU A 24 6.71 4.85 7.17
CA LEU A 24 5.55 4.60 8.03
C LEU A 24 5.43 5.65 9.13
N SER A 25 6.54 6.01 9.77
CA SER A 25 6.57 7.05 10.82
C SER A 25 6.16 8.42 10.29
N LEU A 26 6.57 8.78 9.06
CA LEU A 26 6.18 10.04 8.43
C LEU A 26 4.67 10.11 8.17
N ILE A 27 4.08 9.01 7.68
CA ILE A 27 2.63 8.94 7.46
C ILE A 27 1.88 9.11 8.78
N VAL A 28 2.26 8.36 9.82
CA VAL A 28 1.65 8.47 11.16
C VAL A 28 1.76 9.88 11.72
N LEU A 29 2.96 10.49 11.63
CA LEU A 29 3.18 11.86 12.12
C LEU A 29 2.26 12.86 11.42
N MET A 30 2.07 12.72 10.11
CA MET A 30 1.19 13.58 9.34
C MET A 30 -0.28 13.40 9.72
N GLU A 31 -0.74 12.16 9.95
CA GLU A 31 -2.11 11.92 10.41
C GLU A 31 -2.36 12.49 11.81
N ILE A 32 -1.40 12.36 12.73
CA ILE A 32 -1.47 12.97 14.07
C ILE A 32 -1.55 14.50 13.95
N LEU A 33 -0.73 15.10 13.08
CA LEU A 33 -0.75 16.56 12.85
C LEU A 33 -2.09 17.02 12.28
N ILE A 34 -2.64 16.31 11.29
CA ILE A 34 -3.96 16.61 10.73
C ILE A 34 -5.04 16.51 11.81
N HIS A 35 -5.02 15.44 12.61
CA HIS A 35 -5.97 15.25 13.71
C HIS A 35 -5.90 16.38 14.74
N TYR A 36 -4.68 16.76 15.15
CA TYR A 36 -4.45 17.86 16.08
C TYR A 36 -4.95 19.20 15.54
N LEU A 37 -4.65 19.53 14.28
CA LEU A 37 -5.10 20.78 13.65
C LEU A 37 -6.63 20.82 13.54
N LYS A 38 -7.25 19.69 13.19
CA LYS A 38 -8.70 19.54 13.09
C LYS A 38 -9.38 19.72 14.45
N PHE A 39 -8.85 19.10 15.50
CA PHE A 39 -9.36 19.24 16.86
C PHE A 39 -9.37 20.70 17.33
N ASN A 40 -8.32 21.45 17.02
CA ASN A 40 -8.20 22.87 17.39
C ASN A 40 -8.83 23.84 16.39
N GLN A 41 -9.42 23.35 15.29
CA GLN A 41 -10.00 24.15 14.20
C GLN A 41 -9.01 25.17 13.57
N ILE A 42 -7.72 24.83 13.53
CA ILE A 42 -6.66 25.71 13.02
C ILE A 42 -6.49 25.51 11.51
N HIS A 43 -6.62 26.58 10.72
CA HIS A 43 -6.33 26.60 9.28
C HIS A 43 -6.98 25.47 8.46
N LEU A 44 -8.32 25.49 8.35
CA LEU A 44 -9.14 24.49 7.65
C LEU A 44 -8.67 24.16 6.22
N GLU A 45 -8.14 25.13 5.48
CA GLU A 45 -7.60 24.90 4.13
C GLU A 45 -6.34 24.04 4.13
N ILE A 46 -5.43 24.28 5.09
CA ILE A 46 -4.20 23.48 5.25
C ILE A 46 -4.55 22.04 5.60
N ILE A 47 -5.53 21.84 6.48
CA ILE A 47 -6.04 20.50 6.85
C ILE A 47 -6.54 19.76 5.61
N LYS A 48 -7.32 20.43 4.76
CA LYS A 48 -7.84 19.82 3.51
C LYS A 48 -6.71 19.44 2.56
N ILE A 49 -5.74 20.32 2.33
CA ILE A 49 -4.62 20.05 1.43
C ILE A 49 -3.77 18.88 1.96
N MET A 50 -3.37 18.93 3.23
CA MET A 50 -2.60 17.87 3.86
C MET A 50 -3.36 16.54 3.85
N GLY A 51 -4.65 16.58 4.18
CA GLY A 51 -5.54 15.43 4.12
C GLY A 51 -5.57 14.79 2.73
N SER A 52 -5.76 15.58 1.67
CA SER A 52 -5.74 15.08 0.29
C SER A 52 -4.40 14.46 -0.11
N VAL A 53 -3.27 15.04 0.31
CA VAL A 53 -1.94 14.48 0.03
C VAL A 53 -1.75 13.13 0.73
N ILE A 54 -2.10 13.03 2.01
CA ILE A 54 -1.99 11.77 2.76
C ILE A 54 -2.96 10.73 2.21
N PHE A 55 -4.19 11.13 1.89
CA PHE A 55 -5.15 10.25 1.23
C PHE A 55 -4.54 9.62 -0.02
N ILE A 56 -4.04 10.44 -0.96
CA ILE A 56 -3.38 9.96 -2.18
C ILE A 56 -2.22 9.02 -1.84
N ALA A 57 -1.39 9.36 -0.84
CA ALA A 57 -0.29 8.48 -0.43
C ALA A 57 -0.77 7.11 0.05
N LEU A 58 -1.86 7.05 0.81
CA LEU A 58 -2.40 5.82 1.40
C LEU A 58 -3.06 4.90 0.37
N TRP A 59 -3.83 5.45 -0.58
CA TRP A 59 -4.56 4.62 -1.54
C TRP A 59 -3.81 4.43 -2.87
N TRP A 60 -3.13 5.46 -3.39
CA TRP A 60 -2.54 5.41 -4.73
C TRP A 60 -1.15 4.79 -4.78
N LEU A 61 -0.28 5.07 -3.80
CA LEU A 61 1.09 4.53 -3.80
C LEU A 61 1.12 3.00 -3.78
N PRO A 62 0.30 2.30 -2.99
CA PRO A 62 0.30 0.83 -3.00
C PRO A 62 -0.09 0.20 -4.34
N ILE A 63 -0.93 0.88 -5.12
CA ILE A 63 -1.45 0.42 -6.41
C ILE A 63 -0.46 0.70 -7.54
N SER A 64 0.16 1.89 -7.51
CA SER A 64 1.00 2.39 -8.59
C SER A 64 2.49 2.05 -8.46
N THR A 65 2.91 1.60 -7.27
CA THR A 65 4.32 1.33 -6.98
C THR A 65 4.56 -0.09 -6.46
N PRO A 66 5.83 -0.55 -6.44
CA PRO A 66 6.18 -1.83 -5.83
C PRO A 66 6.02 -1.90 -4.31
N LEU A 67 5.47 -0.87 -3.66
CA LEU A 67 5.20 -0.84 -2.22
C LEU A 67 4.31 -2.01 -1.79
N SER A 68 3.38 -2.46 -2.64
CA SER A 68 2.51 -3.61 -2.35
C SER A 68 3.26 -4.92 -2.08
N GLU A 69 4.49 -5.08 -2.57
CA GLU A 69 5.33 -6.25 -2.23
C GLU A 69 5.70 -6.27 -0.73
N LYS A 70 5.76 -5.10 -0.09
CA LYS A 70 6.10 -4.96 1.33
C LYS A 70 4.98 -5.48 2.24
N PHE A 71 3.74 -5.54 1.77
CA PHE A 71 2.63 -6.16 2.51
C PHE A 71 2.74 -7.68 2.68
N ARG A 72 3.82 -8.30 2.20
CA ARG A 72 4.18 -9.67 2.56
C ARG A 72 4.92 -9.75 3.89
N ASN A 73 5.53 -8.65 4.33
CA ASN A 73 6.10 -8.56 5.66
C ASN A 73 4.97 -8.30 6.66
N ILE A 74 4.81 -9.18 7.64
CA ILE A 74 3.74 -9.06 8.64
C ILE A 74 3.85 -7.76 9.43
N TYR A 75 5.07 -7.35 9.83
CA TYR A 75 5.25 -6.12 10.59
C TYR A 75 4.85 -4.89 9.78
N PHE A 76 5.21 -4.85 8.49
CA PHE A 76 4.82 -3.76 7.60
C PHE A 76 3.30 -3.72 7.42
N SER A 77 2.68 -4.88 7.25
CA SER A 77 1.22 -5.00 7.05
C SER A 77 0.42 -4.59 8.28
N LEU A 78 0.86 -4.98 9.48
CA LEU A 78 0.21 -4.60 10.73
C LEU A 78 0.31 -3.09 10.99
N LEU A 79 1.47 -2.49 10.73
CA LEU A 79 1.62 -1.03 10.84
C LEU A 79 0.79 -0.29 9.80
N TRP A 80 0.74 -0.79 8.56
CA TRP A 80 -0.11 -0.20 7.53
C TRP A 80 -1.60 -0.29 7.87
N LEU A 81 -2.03 -1.41 8.44
CA LEU A 81 -3.40 -1.56 8.95
C LEU A 81 -3.69 -0.57 10.07
N ALA A 82 -2.75 -0.36 11.01
CA ALA A 82 -2.89 0.63 12.07
C ALA A 82 -3.04 2.04 11.51
N ILE A 83 -2.25 2.40 10.49
CA ILE A 83 -2.37 3.66 9.74
C ILE A 83 -3.77 3.77 9.11
N CYS A 84 -4.23 2.75 8.38
CA CYS A 84 -5.57 2.76 7.79
C CYS A 84 -6.67 2.94 8.84
N THR A 85 -6.54 2.31 10.02
CA THR A 85 -7.51 2.49 11.11
C THR A 85 -7.44 3.88 11.75
N LEU A 86 -6.27 4.50 11.81
CA LEU A 86 -6.14 5.86 12.32
C LEU A 86 -6.74 6.86 11.32
N TRP A 87 -6.51 6.67 10.03
CA TRP A 87 -7.13 7.44 8.95
C TRP A 87 -8.66 7.47 9.01
N LEU A 88 -9.30 6.34 9.37
CA LEU A 88 -10.76 6.26 9.60
C LEU A 88 -11.27 7.26 10.64
N THR A 89 -10.44 7.65 11.61
CA THR A 89 -10.80 8.62 12.65
C THR A 89 -10.50 10.06 12.27
N VAL A 90 -9.67 10.27 11.24
CA VAL A 90 -9.23 11.60 10.79
C VAL A 90 -10.23 12.19 9.79
N GLN A 91 -10.72 11.40 8.85
CA GLN A 91 -11.67 11.84 7.82
C GLN A 91 -13.12 11.77 8.30
N GLU A 92 -13.95 12.71 7.83
CA GLU A 92 -15.39 12.74 8.16
C GLU A 92 -16.22 11.93 7.16
N ASP A 93 -15.82 11.97 5.89
CA ASP A 93 -16.50 11.21 4.85
C ASP A 93 -16.10 9.74 4.92
N PHE A 94 -17.10 8.87 5.09
CA PHE A 94 -16.90 7.44 5.21
C PHE A 94 -16.19 6.86 3.99
N THR A 95 -16.54 7.33 2.79
CA THR A 95 -16.04 6.76 1.52
C THR A 95 -14.53 6.96 1.38
N SER A 96 -14.05 8.18 1.55
CA SER A 96 -12.62 8.53 1.53
C SER A 96 -11.86 7.95 2.73
N SER A 97 -12.52 7.77 3.88
CA SER A 97 -11.91 7.18 5.06
C SER A 97 -11.63 5.68 4.89
N ILE A 98 -12.53 4.92 4.25
CA ILE A 98 -12.41 3.45 4.14
C ILE A 98 -11.61 2.99 2.93
N LEU A 99 -11.42 3.85 1.93
CA LEU A 99 -10.75 3.48 0.69
C LEU A 99 -9.33 2.90 0.89
N PRO A 100 -8.42 3.46 1.71
CA PRO A 100 -7.10 2.87 1.94
C PRO A 100 -7.16 1.44 2.47
N PHE A 101 -8.12 1.17 3.36
CA PHE A 101 -8.35 -0.16 3.92
C PHE A 101 -8.85 -1.14 2.86
N LEU A 102 -9.82 -0.72 2.03
CA LEU A 102 -10.32 -1.53 0.91
C LEU A 102 -9.24 -1.84 -0.11
N ILE A 103 -8.37 -0.87 -0.44
CA ILE A 103 -7.23 -1.08 -1.34
C ILE A 103 -6.25 -2.10 -0.74
N PHE A 104 -5.94 -2.01 0.56
CA PHE A 104 -5.11 -3.01 1.23
C PHE A 104 -5.71 -4.41 1.09
N ILE A 105 -7.00 -4.59 1.37
CA ILE A 105 -7.70 -5.87 1.21
C ILE A 105 -7.66 -6.35 -0.24
N PHE A 106 -7.99 -5.47 -1.19
CA PHE A 106 -7.99 -5.76 -2.61
C PHE A 106 -6.63 -6.28 -3.07
N LEU A 107 -5.53 -5.62 -2.68
CA LEU A 107 -4.17 -6.06 -3.01
C LEU A 107 -3.81 -7.42 -2.41
N GLN A 108 -4.33 -7.77 -1.22
CA GLN A 108 -4.12 -9.10 -0.65
C GLN A 108 -4.91 -10.17 -1.41
N ILE A 109 -6.18 -9.90 -1.74
CA ILE A 109 -7.03 -10.82 -2.49
C ILE A 109 -6.42 -11.10 -3.87
N THR A 110 -6.07 -10.06 -4.63
CA THR A 110 -5.47 -10.22 -5.95
C THR A 110 -4.14 -10.97 -5.89
N ARG A 111 -3.30 -10.70 -4.88
CA ARG A 111 -2.08 -11.46 -4.64
C ARG A 111 -2.34 -12.94 -4.41
N PHE A 112 -3.32 -13.29 -3.58
CA PHE A 112 -3.67 -14.69 -3.32
C PHE A 112 -4.24 -15.37 -4.57
N ILE A 113 -5.09 -14.70 -5.34
CA ILE A 113 -5.59 -15.20 -6.62
C ILE A 113 -4.43 -15.47 -7.58
N PHE A 114 -3.52 -14.50 -7.74
CA PHE A 114 -2.34 -14.65 -8.60
C PHE A 114 -1.49 -15.85 -8.18
N LYS A 115 -1.20 -15.97 -6.87
CA LYS A 115 -0.45 -17.10 -6.33
C LYS A 115 -1.15 -18.42 -6.55
N TRP A 116 -2.47 -18.46 -6.43
CA TRP A 116 -3.24 -19.67 -6.62
C TRP A 116 -3.18 -20.16 -8.07
N ILE A 117 -3.25 -19.24 -9.04
CA ILE A 117 -3.17 -19.52 -10.49
C ILE A 117 -1.74 -19.89 -10.91
N TYR A 118 -0.76 -19.04 -10.58
CA TYR A 118 0.60 -19.13 -11.11
C TYR A 118 1.59 -19.84 -10.18
N LYS A 119 1.15 -20.28 -8.99
CA LYS A 119 1.96 -20.95 -7.96
C LYS A 119 3.20 -20.19 -7.47
N LYS A 120 3.26 -18.88 -7.72
CA LYS A 120 4.33 -17.97 -7.33
C LYS A 120 3.77 -16.60 -6.92
N GLU A 121 4.53 -15.80 -6.17
CA GLU A 121 4.06 -14.46 -5.79
C GLU A 121 4.24 -13.48 -6.96
N PRO A 122 3.33 -12.49 -7.11
CA PRO A 122 3.48 -11.45 -8.12
C PRO A 122 4.63 -10.50 -7.76
N ILE A 123 5.33 -10.01 -8.78
CA ILE A 123 6.29 -8.91 -8.65
C ILE A 123 5.60 -7.63 -9.14
N PRO A 124 5.06 -6.77 -8.25
CA PRO A 124 4.42 -5.54 -8.68
C PRO A 124 5.43 -4.62 -9.37
N LEU A 125 4.96 -3.97 -10.44
CA LEU A 125 5.74 -3.18 -11.38
C LEU A 125 5.27 -1.74 -11.40
N LEU A 126 6.21 -0.82 -11.65
CA LEU A 126 5.85 0.54 -12.03
C LEU A 126 5.20 0.50 -13.41
N ILE A 127 3.99 1.07 -13.53
CA ILE A 127 3.21 1.06 -14.79
C ILE A 127 3.99 1.64 -15.97
N ALA A 128 4.89 2.58 -15.72
CA ALA A 128 5.68 3.24 -16.76
C ALA A 128 6.91 2.43 -17.25
N LYS A 129 7.15 1.21 -16.76
CA LYS A 129 8.37 0.44 -17.07
C LYS A 129 8.10 -0.91 -17.72
N SER A 130 9.05 -1.35 -18.55
CA SER A 130 8.94 -2.55 -19.40
C SER A 130 8.85 -3.89 -18.65
N LEU A 131 8.47 -4.93 -19.39
CA LEU A 131 8.63 -6.35 -19.06
C LEU A 131 10.10 -6.61 -18.67
N ASN A 132 10.32 -7.26 -17.52
CA ASN A 132 11.64 -7.56 -16.95
C ASN A 132 12.42 -6.39 -16.29
N HIS A 133 11.82 -5.20 -16.10
CA HIS A 133 12.55 -4.08 -15.48
C HIS A 133 12.93 -4.32 -14.00
N ARG A 134 12.33 -5.32 -13.35
CA ARG A 134 12.45 -5.53 -11.91
C ARG A 134 12.86 -6.96 -11.57
N TYR A 135 13.95 -7.06 -10.80
CA TYR A 135 14.32 -8.28 -10.10
C TYR A 135 13.80 -8.23 -8.67
N SER A 136 12.99 -9.21 -8.26
CA SER A 136 12.64 -9.34 -6.84
C SER A 136 13.69 -10.18 -6.14
N LYS A 137 14.35 -9.59 -5.15
CA LYS A 137 15.23 -10.32 -4.23
C LYS A 137 14.45 -11.30 -3.34
N LEU A 138 13.15 -11.06 -3.12
CA LEU A 138 12.30 -11.93 -2.31
C LEU A 138 11.94 -13.21 -3.08
N GLU A 139 11.60 -13.07 -4.36
CA GLU A 139 11.22 -14.21 -5.21
C GLU A 139 12.40 -14.82 -5.98
N ASN A 140 13.59 -14.21 -5.89
CA ASN A 140 14.79 -14.63 -6.60
C ASN A 140 14.57 -14.83 -8.12
N ARG A 141 13.76 -13.95 -8.73
CA ARG A 141 13.41 -13.99 -10.16
C ARG A 141 13.19 -12.59 -10.73
N LYS A 142 13.34 -12.47 -12.06
CA LYS A 142 12.88 -11.29 -12.81
C LYS A 142 11.37 -11.31 -12.99
N SER A 143 10.76 -10.13 -13.11
CA SER A 143 9.36 -10.02 -13.49
C SER A 143 9.12 -10.56 -14.89
N ASP A 144 7.91 -11.05 -15.15
CA ASP A 144 7.49 -11.58 -16.46
C ASP A 144 6.20 -10.93 -16.98
N GLN A 145 5.65 -11.49 -18.06
CA GLN A 145 4.39 -11.01 -18.66
C GLN A 145 3.19 -11.12 -17.73
N ASN A 146 3.14 -12.15 -16.88
CA ASN A 146 2.04 -12.33 -15.93
C ASN A 146 2.11 -11.27 -14.83
N ASP A 147 3.30 -10.91 -14.36
CA ASP A 147 3.51 -9.82 -13.39
C ASP A 147 3.10 -8.45 -13.96
N VAL A 148 3.34 -8.20 -15.25
CA VAL A 148 2.86 -7.01 -15.95
C VAL A 148 1.35 -6.99 -16.02
N GLY A 149 0.72 -8.09 -16.47
CA GLY A 149 -0.74 -8.21 -16.52
C GLY A 149 -1.37 -7.98 -15.15
N TYR A 150 -0.82 -8.57 -14.10
CA TYR A 150 -1.23 -8.35 -12.71
C TYR A 150 -1.16 -6.87 -12.31
N SER A 151 -0.02 -6.22 -12.59
CA SER A 151 0.19 -4.81 -12.22
C SER A 151 -0.76 -3.88 -12.98
N LEU A 152 -1.03 -4.15 -14.27
CA LEU A 152 -1.98 -3.40 -15.08
C LEU A 152 -3.43 -3.58 -14.58
N ILE A 153 -3.83 -4.80 -14.24
CA ILE A 153 -5.17 -5.08 -13.71
C ILE A 153 -5.38 -4.34 -12.37
N ILE A 154 -4.40 -4.40 -11.47
CA ILE A 154 -4.46 -3.68 -10.19
C ILE A 154 -4.55 -2.19 -10.42
N PHE A 155 -3.76 -1.65 -11.33
CA PHE A 155 -3.79 -0.23 -11.66
C PHE A 155 -5.12 0.20 -12.26
N ALA A 156 -5.66 -0.56 -13.21
CA ALA A 156 -6.93 -0.25 -13.86
C ALA A 156 -8.11 -0.29 -12.88
N ILE A 157 -8.21 -1.36 -12.07
CA ILE A 157 -9.28 -1.52 -11.08
C ILE A 157 -9.11 -0.48 -9.96
N GLY A 158 -7.89 -0.32 -9.44
CA GLY A 158 -7.56 0.63 -8.40
C GLY A 158 -7.79 2.09 -8.82
N GLY A 159 -7.42 2.44 -10.05
CA GLY A 159 -7.71 3.75 -10.64
C GLY A 159 -9.21 3.97 -10.85
N SER A 160 -9.94 2.96 -11.31
CA SER A 160 -11.41 3.06 -11.46
C SER A 160 -12.10 3.33 -10.12
N LEU A 161 -11.65 2.67 -9.03
CA LEU A 161 -12.17 2.92 -7.68
C LEU A 161 -11.94 4.37 -7.23
N SER A 162 -10.88 5.02 -7.68
CA SER A 162 -10.61 6.42 -7.34
C SER A 162 -11.49 7.44 -8.04
N ILE A 163 -11.93 7.14 -9.26
CA ILE A 163 -12.89 7.97 -10.00
C ILE A 163 -14.27 7.94 -9.34
N VAL A 164 -14.60 6.86 -8.62
CA VAL A 164 -15.89 6.73 -7.90
C VAL A 164 -15.88 7.50 -6.57
N VAL A 165 -14.70 7.76 -5.99
CA VAL A 165 -14.54 8.41 -4.68
C VAL A 165 -14.33 9.93 -4.79
N PHE A 166 -13.99 10.43 -5.98
CA PHE A 166 -13.85 11.85 -6.32
C PHE A 166 -15.04 12.35 -7.13
#